data_AF-A0A954IR22-F1
#
_entry.id   AF-A0A954IR22-F1
#
_cell.length_a   1.000
_cell.length_b   1.000
_cell.length_c   1.000
_cell.angle_alpha   90.00
_cell.angle_beta   90.00
_cell.angle_gamma   90.00
#
_symmetry.space_group_name_H-M   'P 1'
#
loop_
_entity.id
_entity.type
_entity.pdbx_description
1 polymer ?
#
loop_
_entity_poly.entity_id
_entity_poly.type
_entity_poly.pdbx_seq_one_letter_code
_entity_poly.pdbx_strand_id
1 'polypeptide(L)'
;MRPTSLNLAHWIHSACVLEATAKKPGNVHPEASFEDLTFHDFVKSADAIAPLLANAQDVGVGKTIFEAVRATREEVGSNSNLGIIFLLSPLAAIPLGKSLREGLPTVLENLTRDDAEWVYRAIRLAEPGGMGEVSEGDVSQGPTGTLLEMMQLAAERDRIAAEYVSDFV
;
A
#
# COMPACT_ATOMS: atom_id res chain seq x y z
N MET A 1 8.89 -21.31 16.02
CA MET A 1 8.19 -21.72 14.78
C MET A 1 8.65 -20.76 13.68
N ARG A 2 9.00 -21.23 12.48
CA ARG A 2 9.33 -20.29 11.38
C ARG A 2 8.02 -19.66 10.88
N PRO A 3 7.96 -18.34 10.61
CA PRO A 3 6.77 -17.71 10.06
C PRO A 3 6.37 -18.35 8.71
N THR A 4 5.06 -18.42 8.46
CA THR A 4 4.49 -18.86 7.18
C THR A 4 3.73 -17.70 6.52
N SER A 5 3.36 -17.84 5.23
CA SER A 5 2.49 -16.88 4.54
C SER A 5 1.13 -16.72 5.24
N LEU A 6 0.61 -17.79 5.86
CA LEU A 6 -0.62 -17.73 6.67
C LEU A 6 -0.44 -16.85 7.92
N ASN A 7 0.73 -16.90 8.57
CA ASN A 7 1.02 -15.98 9.68
C ASN A 7 1.11 -14.53 9.19
N LEU A 8 1.76 -14.31 8.05
CA LEU A 8 1.92 -12.97 7.47
C LEU A 8 0.57 -12.35 7.09
N ALA A 9 -0.30 -13.11 6.43
CA ALA A 9 -1.67 -12.67 6.12
C ALA A 9 -2.43 -12.25 7.40
N HIS A 10 -2.34 -13.07 8.46
CA HIS A 10 -2.98 -12.74 9.73
C HIS A 10 -2.43 -11.45 10.37
N TRP A 11 -1.11 -11.23 10.31
CA TRP A 11 -0.48 -10.01 10.82
C TRP A 11 -0.86 -8.77 10.00
N ILE A 12 -0.88 -8.89 8.66
CA ILE A 12 -1.32 -7.82 7.76
C ILE A 12 -2.77 -7.45 8.06
N HIS A 13 -3.67 -8.43 8.12
CA HIS A 13 -5.07 -8.21 8.48
C HIS A 13 -5.18 -7.49 9.82
N SER A 14 -4.49 -7.99 10.85
CA SER A 14 -4.52 -7.41 12.20
C SER A 14 -4.00 -5.97 12.21
N ALA A 15 -2.93 -5.67 11.47
CA ALA A 15 -2.40 -4.30 11.35
C ALA A 15 -3.43 -3.35 10.70
N CYS A 16 -4.12 -3.80 9.65
CA CYS A 16 -5.16 -3.02 8.99
C CYS A 16 -6.34 -2.72 9.92
N VAL A 17 -6.82 -3.73 10.65
CA VAL A 17 -7.92 -3.54 11.61
C VAL A 17 -7.49 -2.64 12.77
N LEU A 18 -6.27 -2.80 13.29
CA LEU A 18 -5.74 -1.93 14.33
C LEU A 18 -5.70 -0.46 13.89
N GLU A 19 -5.24 -0.19 12.68
CA GLU A 19 -5.23 1.16 12.10
C GLU A 19 -6.64 1.77 12.03
N ALA A 20 -7.64 0.99 11.65
CA ALA A 20 -9.04 1.44 11.61
C ALA A 20 -9.67 1.58 13.01
N THR A 21 -9.17 0.88 14.03
CA THR A 21 -9.67 1.04 15.41
C THR A 21 -9.14 2.29 16.11
N ALA A 22 -8.01 2.85 15.66
CA ALA A 22 -7.38 3.99 16.30
C ALA A 22 -8.20 5.28 16.11
N LYS A 23 -8.57 5.95 17.22
CA LYS A 23 -9.26 7.25 17.18
C LYS A 23 -8.27 8.33 16.70
N LYS A 24 -8.48 8.84 15.50
CA LYS A 24 -7.66 9.91 14.89
C LYS A 24 -8.59 11.02 14.38
N PRO A 25 -8.31 12.29 14.71
CA PRO A 25 -9.11 13.40 14.19
C PRO A 25 -9.17 13.36 12.66
N GLY A 26 -10.39 13.39 12.10
CA GLY A 26 -10.59 13.36 10.64
C GLY A 26 -10.50 11.97 10.00
N ASN A 27 -10.46 10.88 10.78
CA ASN A 27 -10.48 9.51 10.24
C ASN A 27 -11.68 8.71 10.75
N VAL A 28 -11.98 7.64 10.02
CA VAL A 28 -12.94 6.61 10.41
C VAL A 28 -12.41 5.77 11.57
N HIS A 29 -13.30 5.45 12.51
CA HIS A 29 -13.09 4.47 13.58
C HIS A 29 -14.45 3.90 14.05
N PRO A 30 -14.52 2.93 14.99
CA PRO A 30 -15.80 2.30 15.36
C PRO A 30 -16.90 3.24 15.87
N GLU A 31 -16.58 4.49 16.21
CA GLU A 31 -17.51 5.50 16.72
C GLU A 31 -17.62 6.73 15.79
N ALA A 32 -16.91 6.76 14.65
CA ALA A 32 -16.98 7.85 13.68
C ALA A 32 -16.83 7.33 12.25
N SER A 33 -17.71 7.76 11.36
CA SER A 33 -17.73 7.37 9.94
C SER A 33 -18.02 8.58 9.05
N PHE A 34 -17.75 8.41 7.76
CA PHE A 34 -18.22 9.31 6.71
C PHE A 34 -19.47 8.71 6.04
N GLU A 35 -20.07 9.47 5.12
CA GLU A 35 -21.24 9.01 4.36
C GLU A 35 -20.91 7.79 3.47
N ASP A 36 -19.69 7.73 2.97
CA ASP A 36 -19.19 6.79 1.97
C ASP A 36 -18.10 5.84 2.49
N LEU A 37 -17.76 5.92 3.78
CA LEU A 37 -16.68 5.13 4.37
C LEU A 37 -16.89 4.87 5.87
N THR A 38 -16.94 3.60 6.23
CA THR A 38 -17.19 3.11 7.59
C THR A 38 -16.09 2.20 8.10
N PHE A 39 -16.05 1.97 9.42
CA PHE A 39 -15.10 1.03 10.02
C PHE A 39 -15.22 -0.39 9.42
N HIS A 40 -16.44 -0.81 9.10
CA HIS A 40 -16.69 -2.13 8.52
C HIS A 40 -16.08 -2.26 7.11
N ASP A 41 -16.04 -1.15 6.35
CA ASP A 41 -15.38 -1.14 5.04
C ASP A 41 -13.87 -1.34 5.18
N PHE A 42 -13.24 -0.77 6.21
CA PHE A 42 -11.83 -1.06 6.52
C PHE A 42 -11.58 -2.53 6.86
N VAL A 43 -12.47 -3.16 7.64
CA VAL A 43 -12.36 -4.59 7.99
C VAL A 43 -12.49 -5.46 6.75
N LYS A 44 -13.52 -5.24 5.93
CA LYS A 44 -13.70 -5.94 4.65
C LYS A 44 -12.50 -5.76 3.73
N SER A 45 -11.96 -4.54 3.66
CA SER A 45 -10.78 -4.25 2.85
C SER A 45 -9.55 -4.99 3.40
N ALA A 46 -9.41 -5.11 4.73
CA ALA A 46 -8.36 -5.92 5.36
C ALA A 46 -8.46 -7.40 4.98
N ASP A 47 -9.67 -7.97 5.01
CA ASP A 47 -9.94 -9.36 4.59
C ASP A 47 -9.53 -9.59 3.13
N ALA A 48 -9.86 -8.64 2.25
CA ALA A 48 -9.56 -8.72 0.83
C ALA A 48 -8.05 -8.64 0.52
N ILE A 49 -7.32 -7.71 1.16
CA ILE A 49 -5.93 -7.44 0.79
C ILE A 49 -4.92 -8.36 1.50
N ALA A 50 -5.22 -8.82 2.71
CA ALA A 50 -4.27 -9.59 3.53
C ALA A 50 -3.66 -10.82 2.82
N PRO A 51 -4.43 -11.71 2.16
CA PRO A 51 -3.85 -12.84 1.44
C PRO A 51 -3.08 -12.43 0.19
N LEU A 52 -3.42 -11.30 -0.42
CA LEU A 52 -2.72 -10.77 -1.60
C LEU A 52 -1.34 -10.24 -1.21
N LEU A 53 -1.28 -9.39 -0.18
CA LEU A 53 -0.02 -8.84 0.32
C LEU A 53 0.89 -9.94 0.89
N ALA A 54 0.34 -10.98 1.51
CA ALA A 54 1.14 -12.10 2.02
C ALA A 54 1.89 -12.88 0.92
N ASN A 55 1.51 -12.71 -0.36
CA ASN A 55 2.19 -13.30 -1.51
C ASN A 55 3.09 -12.30 -2.26
N ALA A 56 3.32 -11.11 -1.70
CA ALA A 56 4.08 -10.04 -2.37
C ALA A 56 5.50 -10.47 -2.79
N GLN A 57 6.14 -11.35 -2.00
CA GLN A 57 7.47 -11.88 -2.30
C GLN A 57 7.50 -12.60 -3.67
N ASP A 58 6.45 -13.34 -4.00
CA ASP A 58 6.39 -14.15 -5.23
C ASP A 58 5.80 -13.37 -6.40
N VAL A 59 4.93 -12.40 -6.13
CA VAL A 59 4.18 -11.63 -7.14
C VAL A 59 4.91 -10.35 -7.57
N GLY A 60 5.71 -9.75 -6.67
CA GLY A 60 6.31 -8.43 -6.85
C GLY A 60 5.44 -7.29 -6.30
N VAL A 61 6.08 -6.19 -5.88
CA VAL A 61 5.45 -5.10 -5.13
C VAL A 61 4.38 -4.39 -5.95
N GLY A 62 4.69 -3.91 -7.16
CA GLY A 62 3.77 -3.08 -7.92
C GLY A 62 2.49 -3.83 -8.32
N LYS A 63 2.64 -5.09 -8.77
CA LYS A 63 1.49 -5.93 -9.10
C LYS A 63 0.65 -6.27 -7.86
N THR A 64 1.28 -6.53 -6.72
CA THR A 64 0.57 -6.75 -5.46
C THR A 64 -0.26 -5.53 -5.05
N ILE A 65 0.31 -4.32 -5.16
CA ILE A 65 -0.41 -3.07 -4.89
C ILE A 65 -1.64 -2.94 -5.80
N PHE A 66 -1.48 -3.19 -7.10
CA PHE A 66 -2.59 -3.12 -8.06
C PHE A 66 -3.70 -4.11 -7.72
N GLU A 67 -3.38 -5.38 -7.48
CA GLU A 67 -4.37 -6.41 -7.16
C GLU A 67 -5.06 -6.13 -5.82
N ALA A 68 -4.35 -5.63 -4.82
CA ALA A 68 -4.91 -5.25 -3.54
C ALA A 68 -5.89 -4.07 -3.67
N VAL A 69 -5.53 -3.04 -4.44
CA VAL A 69 -6.42 -1.90 -4.71
C VAL A 69 -7.66 -2.34 -5.48
N ARG A 70 -7.49 -3.22 -6.48
CA ARG A 70 -8.61 -3.80 -7.23
C ARG A 70 -9.57 -4.56 -6.31
N ALA A 71 -9.03 -5.40 -5.43
CA ALA A 71 -9.83 -6.17 -4.47
C ALA A 71 -10.57 -5.26 -3.48
N THR A 72 -9.92 -4.22 -2.95
CA THR A 72 -10.61 -3.20 -2.12
C THR A 72 -11.77 -2.57 -2.90
N ARG A 73 -11.53 -2.12 -4.14
CA ARG A 73 -12.56 -1.46 -4.95
C ARG A 73 -13.74 -2.38 -5.26
N GLU A 74 -13.49 -3.66 -5.51
CA GLU A 74 -14.53 -4.68 -5.74
C GLU A 74 -15.38 -4.94 -4.48
N GLU A 75 -14.77 -4.89 -3.30
CA GLU A 75 -15.44 -5.24 -2.04
C GLU A 75 -16.22 -4.07 -1.40
N VAL A 76 -15.66 -2.85 -1.43
CA VAL A 76 -16.24 -1.69 -0.72
C VAL A 76 -16.57 -0.49 -1.60
N GLY A 77 -16.16 -0.49 -2.88
CA GLY A 77 -16.49 0.57 -3.82
C GLY A 77 -15.80 1.92 -3.57
N SER A 78 -15.17 2.15 -2.42
CA SER A 78 -14.41 3.36 -2.07
C SER A 78 -12.94 3.06 -1.76
N ASN A 79 -12.11 4.11 -1.69
CA ASN A 79 -10.71 3.99 -1.28
C ASN A 79 -10.61 4.05 0.25
N SER A 80 -10.61 2.88 0.87
CA SER A 80 -10.47 2.75 2.33
C SER A 80 -9.01 2.67 2.78
N ASN A 81 -8.11 2.09 1.99
CA ASN A 81 -6.83 1.59 2.50
C ASN A 81 -5.63 1.72 1.56
N LEU A 82 -5.67 2.59 0.54
CA LEU A 82 -4.57 2.76 -0.43
C LEU A 82 -3.22 2.99 0.27
N GLY A 83 -3.16 3.88 1.27
CA GLY A 83 -1.92 4.15 1.99
C GLY A 83 -1.39 2.93 2.76
N ILE A 84 -2.28 2.13 3.34
CA ILE A 84 -1.92 0.90 4.04
C ILE A 84 -1.33 -0.12 3.06
N ILE A 85 -1.95 -0.27 1.89
CA ILE A 85 -1.46 -1.15 0.83
C ILE A 85 -0.04 -0.73 0.42
N PHE A 86 0.19 0.56 0.21
CA PHE A 86 1.50 1.08 -0.18
C PHE A 86 2.56 0.82 0.88
N LEU A 87 2.25 1.05 2.16
CA LEU A 87 3.23 0.89 3.24
C LEU A 87 3.54 -0.60 3.51
N LEU A 88 2.54 -1.47 3.45
CA LEU A 88 2.72 -2.89 3.78
C LEU A 88 3.29 -3.73 2.64
N SER A 89 3.04 -3.37 1.37
CA SER A 89 3.48 -4.17 0.22
C SER A 89 5.00 -4.42 0.14
N PRO A 90 5.88 -3.41 0.25
CA PRO A 90 7.33 -3.66 0.22
C PRO A 90 7.82 -4.42 1.47
N LEU A 91 7.19 -4.22 2.62
CA LEU A 91 7.50 -4.97 3.84
C LEU A 91 7.14 -6.46 3.69
N ALA A 92 5.99 -6.75 3.07
CA ALA A 92 5.51 -8.10 2.83
C ALA A 92 6.26 -8.83 1.71
N ALA A 93 6.96 -8.09 0.84
CA ALA A 93 7.82 -8.66 -0.20
C ALA A 93 9.17 -9.16 0.33
N ILE A 94 9.51 -8.84 1.58
CA ILE A 94 10.74 -9.32 2.22
C ILE A 94 10.66 -10.83 2.45
N PRO A 95 11.68 -11.61 2.04
CA PRO A 95 11.69 -13.05 2.27
C PRO A 95 11.51 -13.44 3.74
N LEU A 96 10.60 -14.37 3.99
CA LEU A 96 10.37 -14.87 5.35
C LEU A 96 11.66 -15.42 5.96
N GLY A 97 12.02 -14.90 7.14
CA GLY A 97 13.26 -15.25 7.85
C GLY A 97 14.39 -14.23 7.72
N LYS A 98 14.26 -13.22 6.84
CA LYS A 98 15.08 -12.00 6.90
C LYS A 98 14.45 -10.97 7.82
N SER A 99 15.28 -10.18 8.51
CA SER A 99 14.78 -9.03 9.26
C SER A 99 14.36 -7.89 8.32
N LEU A 100 13.47 -7.00 8.79
CA LEU A 100 13.07 -5.82 8.02
C LEU A 100 14.29 -4.96 7.62
N ARG A 101 15.21 -4.73 8.57
CA ARG A 101 16.43 -3.95 8.37
C ARG A 101 17.33 -4.50 7.27
N GLU A 102 17.42 -5.83 7.14
CA GLU A 102 18.27 -6.48 6.14
C GLU A 102 17.57 -6.67 4.79
N GLY A 103 16.23 -6.84 4.80
CA GLY A 103 15.47 -7.18 3.62
C GLY A 103 14.94 -5.99 2.84
N LEU A 104 14.51 -4.94 3.55
CA LEU A 104 13.79 -3.82 2.95
C LEU A 104 14.64 -3.03 1.95
N PRO A 105 15.91 -2.66 2.23
CA PRO A 105 16.72 -1.94 1.25
C PRO A 105 16.84 -2.70 -0.07
N THR A 106 17.04 -4.02 -0.02
CA THR A 106 17.08 -4.86 -1.22
C THR A 106 15.74 -4.89 -1.97
N VAL A 107 14.60 -4.87 -1.29
CA VAL A 107 13.30 -4.79 -1.96
C VAL A 107 13.15 -3.44 -2.68
N LEU A 108 13.46 -2.33 -2.00
CA LEU A 108 13.30 -0.98 -2.53
C LEU A 108 14.25 -0.69 -3.69
N GLU A 109 15.52 -1.08 -3.59
CA GLU A 109 16.54 -0.91 -4.64
C GLU A 109 16.21 -1.69 -5.92
N ASN A 110 15.46 -2.80 -5.81
CA ASN A 110 15.09 -3.64 -6.96
C ASN A 110 13.72 -3.29 -7.54
N LEU A 111 13.05 -2.24 -7.05
CA LEU A 111 11.81 -1.77 -7.64
C LEU A 111 12.03 -1.29 -9.06
N THR A 112 11.16 -1.71 -9.97
CA THR A 112 11.34 -1.50 -11.41
C THR A 112 10.41 -0.42 -11.96
N ARG A 113 10.59 -0.08 -13.24
CA ARG A 113 9.64 0.75 -13.98
C ARG A 113 8.30 0.03 -14.18
N ASP A 114 8.31 -1.29 -14.31
CA ASP A 114 7.07 -2.08 -14.41
C ASP A 114 6.28 -2.02 -13.09
N ASP A 115 6.96 -2.03 -11.94
CA ASP A 115 6.31 -1.78 -10.65
C ASP A 115 5.64 -0.41 -10.62
N ALA A 116 6.32 0.62 -11.13
CA ALA A 116 5.76 1.96 -11.24
C ALA A 116 4.52 1.99 -12.15
N GLU A 117 4.55 1.27 -13.27
CA GLU A 117 3.40 1.19 -14.18
C GLU A 117 2.17 0.56 -13.50
N TRP A 118 2.36 -0.50 -12.72
CA TRP A 118 1.30 -1.11 -11.94
C TRP A 118 0.78 -0.19 -10.84
N VAL A 119 1.67 0.47 -10.11
CA VAL A 119 1.31 1.44 -9.07
C VAL A 119 0.52 2.61 -9.64
N TYR A 120 0.91 3.15 -10.80
CA TYR A 120 0.17 4.23 -11.47
C TYR A 120 -1.24 3.77 -11.87
N ARG A 121 -1.39 2.53 -12.35
CA ARG A 121 -2.73 1.93 -12.60
C ARG A 121 -3.53 1.80 -11.30
N ALA A 122 -2.88 1.40 -10.20
CA ALA A 122 -3.52 1.25 -8.91
C ALA A 122 -4.03 2.61 -8.37
N ILE A 123 -3.21 3.65 -8.44
CA ILE A 123 -3.61 5.01 -8.01
C ILE A 123 -4.79 5.51 -8.82
N ARG A 124 -4.76 5.35 -10.16
CA ARG A 124 -5.89 5.72 -11.02
C ARG A 124 -7.16 4.93 -10.72
N LEU A 125 -7.04 3.65 -10.35
CA LEU A 125 -8.19 2.82 -9.97
C LEU A 125 -8.76 3.20 -8.59
N ALA A 126 -7.90 3.61 -7.65
CA ALA A 126 -8.31 4.03 -6.31
C ALA A 126 -8.94 5.42 -6.27
N GLU A 127 -8.64 6.28 -7.24
CA GLU A 127 -9.14 7.68 -7.29
C GLU A 127 -8.96 8.44 -5.96
N PRO A 128 -7.75 8.48 -5.37
CA PRO A 128 -7.54 9.17 -4.10
C PRO A 128 -7.75 10.68 -4.24
N GLY A 129 -8.25 11.30 -3.18
CA GLY A 129 -8.32 12.76 -3.08
C GLY A 129 -6.92 13.39 -3.00
N GLY A 130 -6.79 14.64 -3.45
CA GLY A 130 -5.58 15.44 -3.25
C GLY A 130 -4.44 15.25 -4.26
N MET A 131 -4.65 14.50 -5.36
CA MET A 131 -3.59 14.24 -6.34
C MET A 131 -3.17 15.47 -7.16
N GLY A 132 -4.12 16.32 -7.55
CA GLY A 132 -3.86 17.51 -8.37
C GLY A 132 -3.15 17.20 -9.70
N GLU A 133 -2.74 18.24 -10.42
CA GLU A 133 -1.84 18.14 -11.57
C GLU A 133 -0.42 18.54 -11.17
N VAL A 134 0.57 17.80 -11.67
CA VAL A 134 1.98 18.02 -11.32
C VAL A 134 2.85 17.96 -12.57
N SER A 135 3.91 18.78 -12.64
CA SER A 135 4.74 18.85 -13.85
C SER A 135 5.57 17.58 -14.08
N GLU A 136 5.96 16.89 -13.02
CA GLU A 136 6.75 15.66 -13.07
C GLU A 136 6.10 14.58 -12.21
N GLY A 137 6.11 13.34 -12.73
CA GLY A 137 5.55 12.18 -12.03
C GLY A 137 4.02 12.12 -12.01
N ASP A 138 3.32 12.89 -12.85
CA ASP A 138 1.85 12.91 -12.87
C ASP A 138 1.25 11.53 -13.18
N VAL A 139 0.38 11.06 -12.29
CA VAL A 139 -0.23 9.72 -12.37
C VAL A 139 -1.25 9.58 -13.51
N SER A 140 -1.70 10.68 -14.11
CA SER A 140 -2.49 10.64 -15.35
C SER A 140 -1.65 10.18 -16.54
N GLN A 141 -0.33 10.33 -16.45
CA GLN A 141 0.64 9.90 -17.45
C GLN A 141 1.25 8.53 -17.10
N GLY A 142 2.26 8.11 -17.87
CA GLY A 142 3.08 6.95 -17.53
C GLY A 142 4.31 7.34 -16.70
N PRO A 143 4.84 6.43 -15.87
CA PRO A 143 6.07 6.68 -15.12
C PRO A 143 7.28 6.80 -16.06
N THR A 144 8.20 7.69 -15.70
CA THR A 144 9.45 7.94 -16.43
C THR A 144 10.64 7.13 -15.90
N GLY A 145 10.50 6.51 -14.73
CA GLY A 145 11.54 5.72 -14.07
C GLY A 145 11.00 4.56 -13.23
N THR A 146 11.87 4.00 -12.39
CA THR A 146 11.53 2.99 -11.39
C THR A 146 10.54 3.51 -10.36
N LEU A 147 9.85 2.61 -9.64
CA LEU A 147 8.91 3.05 -8.59
C LEU A 147 9.62 3.88 -7.51
N LEU A 148 10.85 3.54 -7.11
CA LEU A 148 11.59 4.32 -6.12
C LEU A 148 11.91 5.74 -6.63
N GLU A 149 12.34 5.89 -7.88
CA GLU A 149 12.55 7.20 -8.50
C GLU A 149 11.24 8.01 -8.57
N MET A 150 10.10 7.37 -8.85
CA MET A 150 8.81 8.07 -8.86
C MET A 150 8.39 8.51 -7.44
N MET A 151 8.67 7.69 -6.41
CA MET A 151 8.45 8.08 -5.02
C MET A 151 9.34 9.27 -4.61
N GLN A 152 10.59 9.34 -5.09
CA GLN A 152 11.48 10.48 -4.82
C GLN A 152 10.89 11.80 -5.32
N LEU A 153 10.25 11.83 -6.49
CA LEU A 153 9.58 13.03 -7.01
C LEU A 153 8.41 13.51 -6.12
N ALA A 154 7.82 12.62 -5.32
CA ALA A 154 6.69 12.91 -4.46
C ALA A 154 7.05 13.09 -2.98
N ALA A 155 8.25 12.67 -2.55
CA ALA A 155 8.63 12.54 -1.14
C ALA A 155 8.50 13.83 -0.31
N GLU A 156 8.68 15.01 -0.89
CA GLU A 156 8.53 16.28 -0.14
C GLU A 156 7.08 16.61 0.21
N ARG A 157 6.11 16.10 -0.57
CA ARG A 157 4.68 16.43 -0.44
C ARG A 157 3.81 15.25 -0.02
N ASP A 158 4.30 14.03 -0.16
CA ASP A 158 3.61 12.79 0.17
C ASP A 158 4.41 11.99 1.19
N ARG A 159 3.80 11.71 2.35
CA ARG A 159 4.46 10.98 3.44
C ARG A 159 4.70 9.51 3.12
N ILE A 160 3.82 8.86 2.36
CA ILE A 160 4.03 7.47 1.95
C ILE A 160 5.25 7.40 1.04
N ALA A 161 5.36 8.35 0.10
CA ALA A 161 6.53 8.45 -0.75
C ALA A 161 7.81 8.73 0.06
N ALA A 162 7.72 9.57 1.10
CA ALA A 162 8.84 9.82 2.01
C ALA A 162 9.34 8.55 2.72
N GLU A 163 8.44 7.67 3.18
CA GLU A 163 8.82 6.39 3.81
C GLU A 163 9.62 5.49 2.85
N TYR A 164 9.26 5.46 1.56
CA TYR A 164 10.01 4.70 0.56
C TYR A 164 11.42 5.24 0.36
N VAL A 165 11.60 6.56 0.46
CA VAL A 165 12.89 7.22 0.26
C VAL A 165 13.78 7.17 1.51
N SER A 166 13.18 7.08 2.70
CA SER A 166 13.91 7.02 3.98
C SER A 166 14.14 5.61 4.50
N ASP A 167 13.82 4.57 3.72
CA ASP A 167 13.83 3.17 4.16
C ASP A 167 12.94 2.91 5.40
N PHE A 168 11.84 3.67 5.51
CA PHE A 168 10.88 3.61 6.63
C PHE A 168 11.51 3.98 7.99
N VAL A 169 12.43 4.95 7.99
CA VAL A 169 13.13 5.50 9.16
C VAL A 169 12.88 7.00 9.32
#